data_AF-A0A1G7GJF0-F1
#
_entry.id   AF-A0A1G7GJF0-F1
#
_cell.length_a   1.000
_cell.length_b   1.000
_cell.length_c   1.000
_cell.angle_alpha   90.00
_cell.angle_beta   90.00
_cell.angle_gamma   90.00
#
_symmetry.space_group_name_H-M   'P 1'
#
loop_
_entity.id
_entity.type
_entity.pdbx_description
1 polymer ?
#
loop_
_entity_poly.entity_id
_entity_poly.type
_entity_poly.pdbx_seq_one_letter_code
_entity_poly.pdbx_strand_id
1 'polypeptide(L)'
;MNLLKKSILILLLPLFAFVTAHKFYLSVTNVNYSEKDGAIQITSRIFIDDFENVLQERYGFDAELATKNESEEADAYIEKYFRTKFAVEINGKNASYTFIGKKYDVDVMICYIEIPKVDLATTTSIQITNEILTDLYDEQQNIVHFKIHGKKKSFVLLKSDTKGMLNL
;
A
#
# COMPACT_ATOMS: atom_id res chain seq x y z
N MET A 1 23.20 -53.33 0.25
CA MET A 1 21.94 -52.57 0.06
C MET A 1 21.74 -51.42 1.06
N ASN A 2 22.26 -51.50 2.31
CA ASN A 2 22.07 -50.43 3.32
C ASN A 2 23.00 -49.20 3.16
N LEU A 3 24.18 -49.35 2.55
CA LEU A 3 25.11 -48.22 2.34
C LEU A 3 24.66 -47.29 1.20
N LEU A 4 24.19 -47.85 0.08
CA LEU A 4 23.59 -47.08 -1.04
C LEU A 4 22.38 -46.24 -0.58
N LYS A 5 21.52 -46.79 0.28
CA LYS A 5 20.37 -46.06 0.85
C LYS A 5 20.82 -44.89 1.74
N LYS A 6 21.91 -45.05 2.50
CA LYS A 6 22.49 -43.98 3.34
C LYS A 6 23.17 -42.88 2.52
N SER A 7 23.87 -43.24 1.44
CA SER A 7 24.47 -42.25 0.52
C SER A 7 23.43 -41.44 -0.24
N ILE A 8 22.31 -42.05 -0.64
CA ILE A 8 21.19 -41.34 -1.27
C ILE A 8 20.56 -40.34 -0.29
N LEU A 9 20.40 -40.71 0.98
CA LEU A 9 19.85 -39.82 2.01
C LEU A 9 20.75 -38.60 2.27
N ILE A 10 22.08 -38.78 2.26
CA ILE A 10 23.06 -37.69 2.42
C ILE A 10 23.06 -36.77 1.19
N LEU A 11 22.87 -37.32 -0.01
CA LEU A 11 22.78 -36.53 -1.25
C LEU A 11 21.47 -35.73 -1.36
N LEU A 12 20.39 -36.19 -0.71
CA LEU A 12 19.09 -35.51 -0.70
C LEU A 12 18.98 -34.40 0.35
N LEU A 13 19.85 -34.38 1.36
CA LEU A 13 19.85 -33.37 2.43
C LEU A 13 20.00 -31.90 1.95
N PRO A 14 20.86 -31.56 0.97
CA PRO A 14 20.98 -30.18 0.48
C PRO A 14 19.76 -29.70 -0.35
N LEU A 15 18.88 -30.60 -0.82
CA LEU A 15 17.67 -30.22 -1.57
C LEU A 15 16.61 -29.54 -0.68
N PHE A 16 16.71 -29.66 0.65
CA PHE A 16 15.82 -28.98 1.60
C PHE A 16 16.46 -27.75 2.25
N ALA A 17 17.71 -27.41 1.93
CA ALA A 17 18.45 -26.32 2.56
C ALA A 17 18.04 -24.91 2.08
N PHE A 18 17.19 -24.81 1.07
CA PHE A 18 16.80 -23.53 0.45
C PHE A 18 15.29 -23.35 0.42
N VAL A 19 14.65 -23.30 1.58
CA VAL A 19 13.28 -22.79 1.71
C VAL A 19 13.37 -21.43 2.41
N THR A 20 13.72 -20.40 1.66
CA THR A 20 13.56 -19.02 2.13
C THR A 20 12.09 -18.64 1.98
N ALA A 21 11.39 -18.50 3.11
CA ALA A 21 10.08 -17.87 3.12
C ALA A 21 10.26 -16.38 2.77
N HIS A 22 10.08 -16.02 1.50
CA HIS A 22 10.04 -14.61 1.13
C HIS A 22 8.71 -14.04 1.62
N LYS A 23 8.75 -13.19 2.65
CA LYS A 23 7.61 -12.35 3.02
C LYS A 23 7.28 -11.45 1.82
N PHE A 24 6.00 -11.35 1.49
CA PHE A 24 5.53 -10.56 0.37
C PHE A 24 5.03 -9.21 0.90
N TYR A 25 5.85 -8.17 0.72
CA TYR A 25 5.56 -6.81 1.19
C TYR A 25 4.79 -6.03 0.13
N LEU A 26 3.50 -5.80 0.37
CA LEU A 26 2.60 -5.24 -0.62
C LEU A 26 1.58 -4.27 -0.02
N SER A 27 1.19 -3.27 -0.80
CA SER A 27 -0.07 -2.55 -0.57
C SER A 27 -0.91 -2.52 -1.85
N VAL A 28 -2.24 -2.45 -1.70
CA VAL A 28 -3.15 -2.30 -2.85
C VAL A 28 -3.95 -1.03 -2.70
N THR A 29 -3.79 -0.12 -3.66
CA THR A 29 -4.51 1.14 -3.72
C THR A 29 -5.44 1.16 -4.93
N ASN A 30 -6.73 1.40 -4.70
CA ASN A 30 -7.72 1.59 -5.76
C ASN A 30 -8.11 3.05 -5.84
N VAL A 31 -7.96 3.64 -7.03
CA VAL A 31 -8.33 5.01 -7.37
C VAL A 31 -9.58 4.95 -8.25
N ASN A 32 -10.70 5.41 -7.72
CA ASN A 32 -11.99 5.45 -8.42
C ASN A 32 -12.48 6.88 -8.52
N TYR A 33 -13.38 7.13 -9.47
CA TYR A 33 -14.14 8.37 -9.51
C TYR A 33 -15.60 8.13 -9.16
N SER A 34 -16.13 8.92 -8.23
CA SER A 34 -17.56 8.96 -7.91
C SER A 34 -18.22 10.02 -8.76
N GLU A 35 -18.98 9.60 -9.77
CA GLU A 35 -19.80 10.49 -10.61
C GLU A 35 -20.87 11.23 -9.77
N LYS A 36 -21.37 10.57 -8.73
CA LYS A 36 -22.37 11.13 -7.82
C LYS A 36 -21.80 12.29 -7.00
N ASP A 37 -20.58 12.15 -6.52
CA ASP A 37 -19.97 13.09 -5.56
C ASP A 37 -19.01 14.07 -6.25
N GLY A 38 -18.71 13.86 -7.54
CA GLY A 38 -17.72 14.66 -8.28
C GLY A 38 -16.35 14.60 -7.61
N ALA A 39 -15.90 13.40 -7.24
CA ALA A 39 -14.74 13.20 -6.38
C ALA A 39 -13.90 11.99 -6.80
N ILE A 40 -12.59 12.10 -6.62
CA ILE A 40 -11.70 10.93 -6.66
C ILE A 40 -11.73 10.27 -5.28
N GLN A 41 -12.09 8.99 -5.24
CA GLN A 41 -12.15 8.17 -4.03
C GLN A 41 -11.07 7.10 -4.10
N ILE A 42 -10.23 7.09 -3.08
CA ILE A 42 -9.05 6.23 -2.99
C ILE A 42 -9.22 5.32 -1.77
N THR A 43 -9.01 4.03 -1.97
CA THR A 43 -8.89 3.06 -0.88
C THR A 43 -7.52 2.42 -0.93
N SER A 44 -6.80 2.41 0.19
CA SER A 44 -5.50 1.74 0.32
C SER A 44 -5.57 0.65 1.36
N ARG A 45 -5.23 -0.58 0.97
CA ARG A 45 -5.18 -1.76 1.84
C ARG A 45 -3.73 -2.06 2.18
N ILE A 46 -3.44 -2.12 3.47
CA ILE A 46 -2.10 -2.29 4.00
C ILE A 46 -2.18 -3.30 5.15
N PHE A 47 -1.22 -4.21 5.27
CA PHE A 47 -1.16 -5.13 6.40
C PHE A 47 -0.93 -4.37 7.71
N ILE A 48 -1.66 -4.76 8.75
CA ILE A 48 -1.66 -4.06 10.04
C ILE A 48 -0.28 -4.15 10.69
N ASP A 49 0.33 -5.34 10.70
CA ASP A 49 1.65 -5.58 11.31
C ASP A 49 2.76 -4.75 10.65
N ASP A 50 2.77 -4.67 9.32
CA ASP A 50 3.71 -3.83 8.58
C ASP A 50 3.50 -2.34 8.87
N PHE A 51 2.26 -1.91 9.04
CA PHE A 51 1.97 -0.51 9.38
C PHE A 51 2.34 -0.17 10.83
N GLU A 52 2.10 -1.07 11.78
CA GLU A 52 2.58 -0.92 13.15
C GLU A 52 4.10 -0.81 13.20
N ASN A 53 4.81 -1.68 12.47
CA ASN A 53 6.25 -1.64 12.37
C ASN A 53 6.76 -0.28 11.85
N VAL A 54 6.08 0.32 10.87
CA VAL A 54 6.55 1.61 10.33
C VAL A 54 6.26 2.77 11.27
N LEU A 55 5.16 2.71 12.02
CA LEU A 55 4.87 3.71 13.05
C LEU A 55 5.91 3.63 14.19
N GLN A 56 6.27 2.42 14.60
CA GLN A 56 7.30 2.21 15.61
C GLN A 56 8.68 2.66 15.12
N GLU A 57 9.11 2.25 13.92
CA GLU A 57 10.43 2.59 13.38
C GLU A 57 10.58 4.10 13.14
N ARG A 58 9.55 4.74 12.58
CA ARG A 58 9.63 6.14 12.17
C ARG A 58 9.37 7.13 13.29
N TYR A 59 8.51 6.76 14.23
CA TYR A 59 8.00 7.67 15.25
C TYR A 59 8.21 7.19 16.68
N GLY A 60 8.69 5.95 16.89
CA GLY A 60 8.72 5.33 18.21
C GLY A 60 7.31 5.16 18.81
N PHE A 61 6.30 5.07 17.94
CA PHE A 61 4.90 5.07 18.33
C PHE A 61 4.32 3.66 18.25
N ASP A 62 4.08 3.07 19.43
CA ASP A 62 3.35 1.82 19.58
C ASP A 62 1.85 2.12 19.59
N ALA A 63 1.19 1.79 18.48
CA ALA A 63 -0.20 2.17 18.24
C ALA A 63 -1.20 1.12 18.74
N GLU A 64 -0.75 -0.13 18.98
CA GLU A 64 -1.59 -1.30 19.26
C GLU A 64 -2.81 -1.41 18.31
N LEU A 65 -2.59 -1.28 17.00
CA LEU A 65 -3.64 -1.19 15.97
C LEU A 65 -4.53 -2.44 15.97
N ALA A 66 -5.84 -2.24 15.77
CA ALA A 66 -6.84 -3.30 15.74
C ALA A 66 -6.96 -4.11 17.04
N THR A 67 -6.49 -3.55 18.15
CA THR A 67 -6.66 -4.14 19.49
C THR A 67 -7.62 -3.30 20.35
N LYS A 68 -7.99 -3.84 21.52
CA LYS A 68 -8.76 -3.13 22.54
C LYS A 68 -8.01 -1.94 23.18
N ASN A 69 -6.70 -1.86 22.98
CA ASN A 69 -5.81 -0.87 23.57
C ASN A 69 -5.30 0.13 22.52
N GLU A 70 -5.87 0.12 21.30
CA GLU A 70 -5.44 1.02 20.23
C GLU A 70 -5.39 2.47 20.73
N SER A 71 -4.25 3.12 20.49
CA SER A 71 -4.02 4.48 20.95
C SER A 71 -5.00 5.48 20.32
N GLU A 72 -5.50 6.42 21.12
CA GLU A 72 -6.36 7.52 20.64
C GLU A 72 -5.65 8.42 19.60
N GLU A 73 -4.31 8.42 19.58
CA GLU A 73 -3.51 9.18 18.62
C GLU A 73 -3.25 8.41 17.31
N ALA A 74 -3.68 7.15 17.20
CA ALA A 74 -3.37 6.28 16.06
C ALA A 74 -3.77 6.91 14.72
N ASP A 75 -4.97 7.49 14.63
CA ASP A 75 -5.45 8.14 13.42
C ASP A 75 -4.57 9.32 12.98
N ALA A 76 -4.09 10.12 13.95
CA ALA A 76 -3.22 11.25 13.66
C ALA A 76 -1.86 10.80 13.10
N TYR A 77 -1.29 9.72 13.64
CA TYR A 77 -0.03 9.17 13.14
C TYR A 77 -0.18 8.49 11.78
N ILE A 78 -1.29 7.78 11.55
CA ILE A 78 -1.61 7.18 10.25
C ILE A 78 -1.72 8.29 9.20
N GLU A 79 -2.53 9.33 9.46
CA GLU A 79 -2.69 10.45 8.54
C GLU A 79 -1.36 11.17 8.29
N LYS A 80 -0.57 11.43 9.34
CA LYS A 80 0.76 12.03 9.23
C LYS A 80 1.68 11.22 8.32
N TYR A 81 1.65 9.90 8.44
CA TYR A 81 2.43 9.02 7.58
C TYR A 81 1.97 9.09 6.12
N PHE A 82 0.66 9.00 5.86
CA PHE A 82 0.11 9.15 4.51
C PHE A 82 0.48 10.48 3.87
N ARG A 83 0.40 11.59 4.62
CA ARG A 83 0.80 12.93 4.14
C ARG A 83 2.27 13.01 3.74
N THR A 84 3.10 12.11 4.25
CA THR A 84 4.52 12.04 3.93
C THR A 84 4.82 11.08 2.77
N LYS A 85 4.04 10.01 2.61
CA LYS A 85 4.32 8.89 1.72
C LYS A 85 3.36 8.70 0.55
N PHE A 86 2.31 9.51 0.49
CA PHE A 86 1.29 9.41 -0.52
C PHE A 86 0.92 10.80 -1.04
N ALA A 87 0.99 10.98 -2.36
CA ALA A 87 0.63 12.22 -3.03
C ALA A 87 -0.22 11.96 -4.25
N VAL A 88 -1.11 12.90 -4.54
CA VAL A 88 -1.95 12.88 -5.74
C VAL A 88 -1.72 14.15 -6.53
N GLU A 89 -1.54 13.99 -7.84
CA GLU A 89 -1.46 15.11 -8.78
C GLU A 89 -2.60 15.00 -9.80
N ILE A 90 -3.23 16.14 -10.09
CA ILE A 90 -4.24 16.29 -11.13
C ILE A 90 -3.71 17.31 -12.13
N ASN A 91 -3.64 16.94 -13.41
CA ASN A 91 -3.09 17.78 -14.48
C ASN A 91 -1.68 18.32 -14.15
N GLY A 92 -0.84 17.49 -13.51
CA GLY A 92 0.53 17.83 -13.11
C GLY A 92 0.65 18.81 -11.93
N LYS A 93 -0.45 19.06 -11.19
CA LYS A 93 -0.45 19.88 -9.97
C LYS A 93 -0.83 19.05 -8.76
N ASN A 94 -0.13 19.25 -7.65
CA ASN A 94 -0.47 18.61 -6.38
C ASN A 94 -1.91 18.92 -5.98
N ALA A 95 -2.69 17.87 -5.74
CA ALA A 95 -4.05 17.94 -5.24
C ALA A 95 -4.05 17.64 -3.74
N SER A 96 -4.66 18.53 -2.96
CA SER A 96 -4.92 18.24 -1.55
C SER A 96 -5.98 17.16 -1.45
N TYR A 97 -5.76 16.20 -0.57
CA TYR A 97 -6.74 15.17 -0.24
C TYR A 97 -7.13 15.23 1.23
N THR A 98 -8.29 14.66 1.53
CA THR A 98 -8.79 14.44 2.89
C THR A 98 -8.62 12.97 3.23
N PHE A 99 -7.98 12.68 4.37
CA PHE A 99 -8.02 11.36 4.96
C PHE A 99 -9.35 11.22 5.70
N ILE A 100 -10.23 10.35 5.23
CA ILE A 100 -11.59 10.20 5.76
C ILE A 100 -11.61 9.31 7.00
N GLY A 101 -10.71 8.33 7.05
CA GLY A 101 -10.60 7.40 8.17
C GLY A 101 -10.09 6.04 7.72
N LYS A 102 -10.20 5.07 8.63
CA LYS A 102 -9.74 3.70 8.42
C LYS A 102 -10.79 2.67 8.87
N LYS A 103 -10.67 1.46 8.36
CA LYS A 103 -11.38 0.28 8.83
C LYS A 103 -10.42 -0.91 8.86
N TYR A 104 -10.57 -1.79 9.84
CA TYR A 104 -9.88 -3.07 9.84
C TYR A 104 -10.71 -4.17 9.19
N ASP A 105 -10.04 -5.04 8.45
CA ASP A 105 -10.60 -6.25 7.87
C ASP A 105 -9.56 -7.38 8.01
N VAL A 106 -9.79 -8.29 8.96
CA VAL A 106 -8.88 -9.38 9.31
C VAL A 106 -7.47 -8.85 9.65
N ASP A 107 -6.52 -8.95 8.72
CA ASP A 107 -5.12 -8.62 8.84
C ASP A 107 -4.74 -7.31 8.11
N VAL A 108 -5.72 -6.64 7.49
CA VAL A 108 -5.49 -5.40 6.75
C VAL A 108 -6.22 -4.19 7.34
N MET A 109 -5.52 -3.06 7.31
CA MET A 109 -6.08 -1.74 7.48
C MET A 109 -6.47 -1.19 6.10
N ILE A 110 -7.73 -0.79 5.96
CA ILE A 110 -8.28 -0.13 4.78
C ILE A 110 -8.39 1.37 5.09
N CYS A 111 -7.56 2.17 4.45
CA CYS A 111 -7.59 3.63 4.55
C CYS A 111 -8.47 4.23 3.45
N TYR A 112 -9.27 5.23 3.79
CA TYR A 112 -10.18 5.94 2.89
C TYR A 112 -9.70 7.37 2.70
N ILE A 113 -9.45 7.76 1.45
CA ILE A 113 -8.97 9.08 1.06
C ILE A 113 -9.88 9.64 -0.03
N GLU A 114 -10.19 10.93 0.03
CA GLU A 114 -11.01 11.60 -0.96
C GLU A 114 -10.39 12.91 -1.44
N ILE A 115 -10.54 13.19 -2.73
CA ILE A 115 -10.28 14.50 -3.34
C ILE A 115 -11.61 14.99 -3.90
N PRO A 116 -12.30 15.90 -3.20
CA PRO A 116 -13.60 16.38 -3.63
C PRO A 116 -13.48 17.41 -4.77
N LYS A 117 -14.59 17.68 -5.45
CA LYS A 117 -14.70 18.74 -6.48
C LYS A 117 -13.75 18.55 -7.67
N VAL A 118 -13.56 17.31 -8.10
CA VAL A 118 -12.80 16.98 -9.31
C VAL A 118 -13.76 16.94 -10.48
N ASP A 119 -13.53 17.79 -11.48
CA ASP A 119 -14.29 17.79 -12.73
C ASP A 119 -13.55 16.97 -13.80
N LEU A 120 -14.13 15.83 -14.20
CA LEU A 120 -13.54 14.99 -15.23
C LEU A 120 -13.48 15.67 -16.60
N ALA A 121 -14.38 16.60 -16.92
CA ALA A 121 -14.39 17.25 -18.23
C ALA A 121 -13.11 18.09 -18.47
N THR A 122 -12.47 18.55 -17.40
CA THR A 122 -11.24 19.35 -17.43
C THR A 122 -10.02 18.59 -16.93
N THR A 123 -10.18 17.32 -16.51
CA THR A 123 -9.08 16.48 -16.04
C THR A 123 -8.45 15.71 -17.21
N THR A 124 -7.18 15.94 -17.47
CA THR A 124 -6.41 15.28 -18.54
C THR A 124 -5.49 14.18 -18.01
N SER A 125 -5.03 14.30 -16.76
CA SER A 125 -4.22 13.27 -16.12
C SER A 125 -4.40 13.24 -14.61
N ILE A 126 -4.27 12.03 -14.06
CA ILE A 126 -4.24 11.78 -12.62
C ILE A 126 -3.03 10.89 -12.33
N GLN A 127 -2.16 11.36 -11.44
CA GLN A 127 -0.97 10.64 -11.00
C GLN A 127 -1.03 10.37 -9.50
N ILE A 128 -0.67 9.15 -9.11
CA ILE A 128 -0.44 8.75 -7.73
C ILE A 128 1.05 8.56 -7.55
N THR A 129 1.60 9.19 -6.51
CA THR A 129 2.89 8.80 -5.93
C THR A 129 2.60 7.99 -4.67
N ASN A 130 3.06 6.74 -4.61
CA ASN A 130 2.83 5.85 -3.48
C ASN A 130 4.15 5.22 -2.99
N GLU A 131 4.62 5.73 -1.87
CA GLU A 131 5.83 5.31 -1.16
C GLU A 131 5.49 4.63 0.19
N ILE A 132 4.25 4.18 0.35
CA ILE A 132 3.83 3.49 1.57
C ILE A 132 4.72 2.27 1.79
N LEU A 133 5.32 2.19 2.97
CA LEU A 133 6.18 1.11 3.50
C LEU A 133 7.54 0.94 2.81
N THR A 134 7.89 1.78 1.83
CA THR A 134 9.20 1.70 1.14
C THR A 134 10.39 2.12 2.02
N ASP A 135 10.10 2.70 3.19
CA ASP A 135 11.11 3.00 4.22
C ASP A 135 11.60 1.72 4.93
N LEU A 136 10.72 0.74 5.11
CA LEU A 136 11.03 -0.49 5.84
C LEU A 136 11.56 -1.59 4.94
N TYR A 137 10.96 -1.73 3.76
CA TYR A 137 11.21 -2.87 2.89
C TYR A 137 11.60 -2.39 1.50
N ASP A 138 12.82 -2.70 1.07
CA ASP A 138 13.28 -2.38 -0.28
C ASP A 138 12.51 -3.16 -1.36
N GLU A 139 12.01 -4.36 -1.03
CA GLU A 139 11.17 -5.15 -1.93
C GLU A 139 9.68 -4.77 -1.92
N GLN A 140 9.28 -3.73 -1.16
CA GLN A 140 7.88 -3.27 -1.09
C GLN A 140 7.31 -2.98 -2.48
N GLN A 141 6.15 -3.56 -2.76
CA GLN A 141 5.39 -3.31 -3.98
C GLN A 141 4.05 -2.62 -3.69
N ASN A 142 3.86 -1.43 -4.24
CA ASN A 142 2.62 -0.69 -4.10
C ASN A 142 1.81 -0.80 -5.40
N ILE A 143 0.78 -1.64 -5.40
CA ILE A 143 -0.07 -1.84 -6.57
C ILE A 143 -1.12 -0.74 -6.59
N VAL A 144 -1.20 0.02 -7.69
CA VAL A 144 -2.19 1.08 -7.88
C VAL A 144 -3.09 0.76 -9.05
N HIS A 145 -4.39 0.59 -8.77
CA HIS A 145 -5.43 0.36 -9.76
C HIS A 145 -6.24 1.64 -9.98
N PHE A 146 -6.23 2.15 -11.20
CA PHE A 146 -7.14 3.21 -11.62
C PHE A 146 -8.37 2.62 -12.29
N LYS A 147 -9.55 3.10 -11.91
CA LYS A 147 -10.82 2.87 -12.59
C LYS A 147 -11.62 4.17 -12.63
N ILE A 148 -11.41 4.96 -13.68
CA ILE A 148 -11.98 6.31 -13.83
C ILE A 148 -12.63 6.40 -15.21
N HIS A 149 -13.92 6.75 -15.25
CA HIS A 149 -14.67 6.97 -16.48
C HIS A 149 -14.51 5.85 -17.54
N GLY A 150 -14.65 4.60 -17.10
CA GLY A 150 -14.49 3.42 -17.96
C GLY A 150 -13.04 3.05 -18.30
N LYS A 151 -12.07 3.96 -18.10
CA LYS A 151 -10.64 3.66 -18.26
C LYS A 151 -10.12 2.87 -17.05
N LYS A 152 -9.36 1.81 -17.33
CA LYS A 152 -8.69 0.98 -16.33
C LYS A 152 -7.20 0.92 -16.61
N LYS A 153 -6.38 1.12 -15.59
CA LYS A 153 -4.92 0.98 -15.70
C LYS A 153 -4.36 0.58 -14.34
N SER A 154 -3.38 -0.33 -14.34
CA SER A 154 -2.73 -0.80 -13.13
C SER A 154 -1.24 -0.53 -13.20
N PHE A 155 -0.64 -0.21 -12.06
CA PHE A 155 0.79 -0.03 -11.89
C PHE A 155 1.27 -0.87 -10.72
N VAL A 156 2.49 -1.39 -10.83
CA VAL A 156 3.25 -1.90 -9.69
C VAL A 156 4.34 -0.87 -9.43
N LEU A 157 4.22 -0.16 -8.32
CA LEU A 157 5.13 0.91 -7.94
C LEU A 157 6.17 0.35 -6.97
N LEU A 158 7.43 0.65 -7.26
CA LEU A 158 8.59 0.18 -6.50
C LEU A 158 9.28 1.39 -5.86
N LYS A 159 10.19 1.15 -4.91
CA LYS A 159 11.01 2.22 -4.32
C LYS A 159 11.79 3.03 -5.36
N SER A 160 12.19 2.41 -6.48
CA SER A 160 12.89 3.07 -7.59
C SER A 160 11.96 3.78 -8.59
N ASP A 161 10.67 3.47 -8.61
CA ASP A 161 9.66 4.08 -9.46
C ASP A 161 8.31 4.12 -8.74
N THR A 162 8.08 5.23 -8.04
CA THR A 162 6.99 5.36 -7.07
C THR A 162 5.74 5.98 -7.67
N LYS A 163 5.68 6.18 -8.99
CA LYS A 163 4.65 6.98 -9.66
C LYS A 163 3.86 6.19 -10.70
N GLY A 164 2.53 6.27 -10.60
CA GLY A 164 1.60 5.73 -11.60
C GLY A 164 0.68 6.82 -12.13
N MET A 165 0.60 6.99 -13.45
CA MET A 165 -0.22 8.04 -14.08
C MET A 165 -1.22 7.50 -15.10
N LEU A 166 -2.50 7.82 -14.90
CA LEU A 166 -3.57 7.62 -15.87
C LEU A 166 -3.80 8.91 -16.67
N ASN A 167 -3.77 8.80 -17.99
CA ASN A 167 -4.21 9.86 -18.91
C ASN A 167 -5.68 9.61 -19.30
N LEU A 168 -6.52 10.63 -19.08
CA LEU A 168 -7.97 10.60 -19.33
C LEU A 168 -8.36 10.95 -20.76
#